data_AF-A0A2D6XJ42-F1
#
_entry.id   AF-A0A2D6XJ42-F1
#
_cell.length_a   1.000
_cell.length_b   1.000
_cell.length_c   1.000
_cell.angle_alpha   90.00
_cell.angle_beta   90.00
_cell.angle_gamma   90.00
#
_symmetry.space_group_name_H-M   'P 1'
#
loop_
_entity.id
_entity.type
_entity.pdbx_description
1 polymer ?
#
loop_
_entity_poly.entity_id
_entity_poly.type
_entity_poly.pdbx_seq_one_letter_code
_entity_poly.pdbx_strand_id
1 'polypeptide(L)'
;VGSDSIPLHRYNFSQRNNGSLYSVARRMRYHIQGSTLRINPKPSTNDTITVWYVPSPKKFLEKTVTAITRGSSTMWTVGENHGFVVGDTITGTGFLPAADYDVDQTISAVGAATVTTDLDSSGLSDPTTFGSVESRFNFFSGWDSFVIVTAATDCLVKEEADITALTMEKEQLRARITAVSEMRDLGEPVTVTDVSSYYTGFNYFNYL
;
A
#
# COMPACT_ATOMS: atom_id res chain seq x y z
N VAL A 1 -6.71 -28.37 10.02
CA VAL A 1 -5.59 -27.91 10.87
C VAL A 1 -5.59 -26.40 10.79
N GLY A 2 -5.93 -25.71 11.88
CA GLY A 2 -6.10 -24.25 11.88
C GLY A 2 -4.80 -23.57 11.52
N SER A 3 -4.84 -22.70 10.51
CA SER A 3 -3.71 -21.86 10.10
C SER A 3 -3.57 -20.71 11.09
N ASP A 4 -3.13 -21.03 12.32
CA ASP A 4 -2.91 -20.05 13.36
C ASP A 4 -1.68 -19.21 12.99
N SER A 5 -1.93 -17.96 12.56
CA SER A 5 -0.87 -16.98 12.32
C SER A 5 -0.32 -16.51 13.67
N ILE A 6 1.01 -16.54 13.83
CA ILE A 6 1.67 -16.11 15.08
C ILE A 6 2.31 -14.74 14.82
N PRO A 7 2.01 -13.70 15.62
CA PRO A 7 2.65 -12.40 15.47
C PRO A 7 4.15 -12.51 15.81
N LEU A 8 5.00 -11.95 14.95
CA LEU A 8 6.44 -11.89 15.17
C LEU A 8 6.81 -10.63 15.96
N HIS A 9 7.73 -10.76 16.89
CA HIS A 9 8.26 -9.61 17.63
C HIS A 9 9.47 -8.99 16.93
N ARG A 10 9.66 -7.68 17.15
CA ARG A 10 10.85 -6.99 16.67
C ARG A 10 12.11 -7.48 17.41
N TYR A 11 13.20 -7.60 16.69
CA TYR A 11 14.51 -7.97 17.23
C TYR A 11 15.07 -6.87 18.15
N ASN A 12 15.61 -7.27 19.30
CA ASN A 12 16.34 -6.38 20.22
C ASN A 12 17.84 -6.74 20.22
N PHE A 13 18.71 -5.73 20.23
CA PHE A 13 20.17 -5.91 20.22
C PHE A 13 20.68 -6.68 21.45
N SER A 14 20.01 -6.58 22.59
CA SER A 14 20.32 -7.37 23.80
C SER A 14 20.20 -8.89 23.60
N GLN A 15 19.48 -9.32 22.56
CA GLN A 15 19.24 -10.73 22.23
C GLN A 15 20.21 -11.29 21.17
N ARG A 16 21.29 -10.55 20.86
CA ARG A 16 22.27 -10.90 19.82
C ARG A 16 22.84 -12.32 19.94
N ASN A 17 23.11 -12.77 21.16
CA ASN A 17 23.69 -14.09 21.42
C ASN A 17 22.63 -15.20 21.58
N ASN A 18 21.35 -14.85 21.50
CA ASN A 18 20.23 -15.78 21.69
C ASN A 18 19.71 -16.36 20.35
N GLY A 19 20.26 -15.89 19.22
CA GLY A 19 19.81 -16.23 17.86
C GLY A 19 19.84 -17.72 17.53
N SER A 20 20.74 -18.48 18.15
CA SER A 20 20.85 -19.95 17.95
C SER A 20 19.83 -20.76 18.76
N LEU A 21 19.09 -20.13 19.68
CA LEU A 21 18.12 -20.79 20.57
C LEU A 21 16.66 -20.63 20.11
N TYR A 22 16.47 -19.92 19.00
CA TYR A 22 15.19 -19.71 18.36
C TYR A 22 15.00 -20.78 17.27
N SER A 23 14.39 -21.92 17.62
CA SER A 23 14.14 -23.03 16.69
C SER A 23 12.67 -23.19 16.26
N VAL A 24 11.78 -22.33 16.77
CA VAL A 24 10.33 -22.40 16.55
C VAL A 24 9.76 -21.04 16.16
N ALA A 25 8.70 -21.04 15.36
CA ALA A 25 8.05 -19.83 14.82
C ALA A 25 7.74 -18.76 15.90
N ARG A 26 7.28 -19.18 17.08
CA ARG A 26 6.98 -18.29 18.23
C ARG A 26 8.18 -17.47 18.73
N ARG A 27 9.40 -17.92 18.44
CA ARG A 27 10.64 -17.28 18.88
C ARG A 27 11.34 -16.53 17.76
N MET A 28 10.81 -16.58 16.53
CA MET A 28 11.34 -15.79 15.43
C MET A 28 11.17 -14.30 15.71
N ARG A 29 12.13 -13.52 15.23
CA ARG A 29 12.15 -12.07 15.35
C ARG A 29 12.39 -11.45 13.99
N TYR A 30 11.77 -10.31 13.75
CA TYR A 30 12.03 -9.53 12.54
C TYR A 30 12.81 -8.26 12.87
N HIS A 31 13.62 -7.78 11.93
CA HIS A 31 14.05 -6.39 11.92
C HIS A 31 14.02 -5.84 10.50
N ILE A 32 13.98 -4.52 10.42
CA ILE A 32 14.11 -3.77 9.18
C ILE A 32 15.51 -3.16 9.19
N GLN A 33 16.32 -3.49 8.18
CA GLN A 33 17.65 -2.95 7.95
C GLN A 33 17.70 -2.32 6.57
N GLY A 34 17.68 -0.98 6.51
CA GLY A 34 17.54 -0.25 5.26
C GLY A 34 16.25 -0.66 4.53
N SER A 35 16.40 -1.14 3.30
CA SER A 35 15.32 -1.63 2.44
C SER A 35 15.02 -3.14 2.60
N THR A 36 15.61 -3.82 3.59
CA THR A 36 15.44 -5.27 3.76
C THR A 36 14.70 -5.62 5.05
N LEU A 37 13.67 -6.47 4.93
CA LEU A 37 13.08 -7.20 6.05
C LEU A 37 13.92 -8.46 6.28
N ARG A 38 14.51 -8.59 7.47
CA ARG A 38 15.20 -9.83 7.84
C ARG A 38 14.49 -10.49 9.01
N ILE A 39 14.49 -11.81 8.97
CA ILE A 39 13.86 -12.66 9.97
C ILE A 39 14.94 -13.58 10.53
N ASN A 40 14.98 -13.70 11.85
CA ASN A 40 15.95 -14.50 12.58
C ASN A 40 15.23 -15.46 13.55
N PRO A 41 15.44 -16.78 13.44
CA PRO A 41 16.21 -17.50 12.41
C PRO A 41 15.62 -17.35 11.00
N LYS A 42 16.40 -17.73 9.99
CA LYS A 42 15.91 -17.81 8.60
C LYS A 42 14.69 -18.76 8.56
N PRO A 43 13.55 -18.33 7.99
CA PRO A 43 12.38 -19.19 7.82
C PRO A 43 12.69 -20.43 6.98
N SER A 44 11.98 -21.52 7.25
CA SER A 44 11.98 -22.71 6.41
C SER A 44 11.24 -22.46 5.09
N THR A 45 11.46 -23.30 4.07
CA THR A 45 10.75 -23.18 2.78
C THR A 45 9.24 -23.37 2.89
N ASN A 46 8.76 -23.98 3.98
CA ASN A 46 7.34 -24.24 4.23
C ASN A 46 6.70 -23.19 5.17
N ASP A 47 7.47 -22.22 5.67
CA ASP A 47 6.94 -21.18 6.55
C ASP A 47 6.27 -20.09 5.71
N THR A 48 4.97 -19.87 5.91
CA THR A 48 4.24 -18.75 5.30
C THR A 48 4.33 -17.52 6.21
N ILE A 49 4.76 -16.39 5.65
CA ILE A 49 4.86 -15.12 6.36
C ILE A 49 3.86 -14.13 5.77
N THR A 50 2.98 -13.61 6.61
CA THR A 50 2.06 -12.53 6.24
C THR A 50 2.64 -11.20 6.72
N VAL A 51 2.86 -10.27 5.79
CA VAL A 51 3.35 -8.92 6.10
C VAL A 51 2.25 -7.92 5.82
N TRP A 52 1.82 -7.21 6.87
CA TRP A 52 0.96 -6.05 6.74
C TRP A 52 1.83 -4.80 6.71
N TYR A 53 1.82 -4.08 5.59
CA TYR A 53 2.58 -2.85 5.45
C TYR A 53 1.75 -1.77 4.76
N VAL A 54 2.07 -0.52 5.06
CA VAL A 54 1.56 0.64 4.31
C VAL A 54 2.73 1.17 3.50
N PRO A 55 2.67 1.17 2.16
CA PRO A 55 3.73 1.73 1.35
C PRO A 55 3.86 3.23 1.63
N SER A 56 5.09 3.75 1.55
CA SER A 56 5.30 5.21 1.58
C SER A 56 4.57 5.86 0.40
N PRO A 57 3.95 7.03 0.58
CA PRO A 57 3.30 7.74 -0.51
C PRO A 57 4.31 7.98 -1.64
N LYS A 58 3.90 7.66 -2.87
CA LYS A 58 4.72 7.89 -4.05
C LYS A 58 4.75 9.39 -4.35
N LYS A 59 5.89 9.88 -4.85
CA LYS A 59 5.99 11.27 -5.32
C LYS A 59 5.09 11.46 -6.53
N PHE A 60 4.57 12.68 -6.67
CA PHE A 60 3.93 13.10 -7.91
C PHE A 60 4.93 13.05 -9.05
N LEU A 61 4.52 12.40 -10.12
CA LEU A 61 5.26 12.28 -11.35
C LEU A 61 4.43 12.93 -12.46
N GLU A 62 5.06 13.86 -13.15
CA GLU A 62 4.58 14.39 -14.42
C GLU A 62 5.64 14.06 -15.47
N LYS A 63 5.20 13.57 -16.63
CA LYS A 63 6.09 13.33 -17.76
C LYS A 63 5.44 13.78 -19.05
N THR A 64 6.16 14.63 -19.78
CA THR A 64 5.78 15.02 -21.14
C THR A 64 5.84 13.81 -22.05
N VAL A 65 4.79 13.64 -22.84
CA VAL A 65 4.71 12.58 -23.84
C VAL A 65 5.34 13.06 -25.13
N THR A 66 6.16 12.22 -25.76
CA THR A 66 6.82 12.53 -27.04
C THR A 66 6.28 11.71 -28.20
N ALA A 67 5.60 10.60 -27.92
CA ALA A 67 4.93 9.77 -28.93
C ALA A 67 3.89 8.88 -28.27
N ILE A 68 2.85 8.53 -29.04
CA ILE A 68 1.79 7.60 -28.64
C ILE A 68 1.71 6.48 -29.67
N THR A 69 1.65 5.23 -29.21
CA THR A 69 1.24 4.10 -30.04
C THR A 69 -0.17 3.69 -29.62
N ARG A 70 -1.12 3.81 -30.55
CA ARG A 70 -2.53 3.49 -30.33
C ARG A 70 -2.82 2.00 -30.49
N GLY A 71 -3.90 1.55 -29.85
CA GLY A 71 -4.42 0.20 -29.96
C GLY A 71 -5.48 -0.07 -28.88
N SER A 72 -5.77 -1.34 -28.61
CA SER A 72 -6.61 -1.76 -27.48
C SER A 72 -5.98 -1.45 -26.10
N SER A 73 -4.72 -1.03 -26.11
CA SER A 73 -4.00 -0.42 -25.01
C SER A 73 -3.16 0.71 -25.60
N THR A 74 -2.93 1.75 -24.81
CA THR A 74 -2.19 2.93 -25.28
C THR A 74 -0.80 2.91 -24.71
N MET A 75 0.21 2.97 -25.57
CA MET A 75 1.61 3.09 -25.14
C MET A 75 2.10 4.53 -25.30
N TRP A 76 2.52 5.10 -24.19
CA TRP A 76 3.04 6.46 -24.05
C TRP A 76 4.56 6.42 -24.02
N THR A 77 5.20 7.25 -24.82
CA THR A 77 6.65 7.48 -24.74
C THR A 77 6.91 8.69 -23.86
N VAL A 78 7.54 8.48 -22.71
CA VAL A 78 7.67 9.46 -21.60
C VAL A 78 9.13 9.74 -21.21
N GLY A 79 10.07 9.13 -21.91
CA GLY A 79 11.51 9.24 -21.64
C GLY A 79 11.99 8.32 -20.51
N GLU A 80 13.31 8.13 -20.42
CA GLU A 80 13.93 7.24 -19.43
C GLU A 80 13.76 7.70 -17.98
N ASN A 81 13.92 6.77 -17.03
CA ASN A 81 13.87 7.04 -15.58
C ASN A 81 12.58 7.77 -15.15
N HIS A 82 11.47 7.44 -15.80
CA HIS A 82 10.20 8.12 -15.57
C HIS A 82 9.59 7.82 -14.18
N GLY A 83 9.93 6.70 -13.54
CA GLY A 83 9.54 6.38 -12.15
C GLY A 83 8.14 5.79 -11.97
N PHE A 84 7.33 5.73 -13.03
CA PHE A 84 6.07 5.00 -13.06
C PHE A 84 6.26 3.49 -12.86
N VAL A 85 5.27 2.85 -12.24
CA VAL A 85 5.21 1.39 -12.04
C VAL A 85 3.85 0.85 -12.47
N VAL A 86 3.78 -0.46 -12.73
CA VAL A 86 2.52 -1.14 -13.05
C VAL A 86 1.53 -0.96 -11.89
N GLY A 87 0.29 -0.62 -12.23
CA GLY A 87 -0.80 -0.36 -11.28
C GLY A 87 -0.92 1.09 -10.81
N ASP A 88 -0.01 1.99 -11.19
CA ASP A 88 -0.23 3.42 -10.97
C ASP A 88 -1.43 3.89 -11.80
N THR A 89 -2.24 4.79 -11.23
CA THR A 89 -3.26 5.54 -11.97
C THR A 89 -2.65 6.86 -12.45
N ILE A 90 -2.78 7.14 -13.73
CA ILE A 90 -2.31 8.37 -14.37
C ILE A 90 -3.44 9.02 -15.15
N THR A 91 -3.36 10.32 -15.39
CA THR A 91 -4.25 11.05 -16.30
C THR A 91 -3.43 11.65 -17.42
N GLY A 92 -3.92 11.58 -18.65
CA GLY A 92 -3.41 12.46 -19.70
C GLY A 92 -3.85 13.91 -19.43
N THR A 93 -3.01 14.87 -19.77
CA THR A 93 -3.36 16.29 -19.66
C THR A 93 -2.79 17.07 -20.83
N GLY A 94 -3.60 17.94 -21.44
CA GLY A 94 -3.11 18.90 -22.44
C GLY A 94 -2.88 18.31 -23.83
N PHE A 95 -3.52 17.19 -24.17
CA PHE A 95 -3.51 16.67 -25.54
C PHE A 95 -4.49 17.47 -26.41
N LEU A 96 -4.00 18.04 -27.52
CA LEU A 96 -4.81 18.83 -28.45
C LEU A 96 -4.67 18.32 -29.89
N PRO A 97 -5.74 18.35 -30.71
CA PRO A 97 -7.14 18.64 -30.35
C PRO A 97 -7.84 17.47 -29.63
N ALA A 98 -7.14 16.34 -29.45
CA ALA A 98 -7.68 15.11 -28.91
C ALA A 98 -7.72 15.11 -27.38
N ALA A 99 -8.64 15.88 -26.79
CA ALA A 99 -8.89 15.85 -25.34
C ALA A 99 -9.42 14.49 -24.85
N ASP A 100 -9.76 13.57 -25.76
CA ASP A 100 -10.16 12.19 -25.43
C ASP A 100 -9.04 11.37 -24.76
N TYR A 101 -7.79 11.84 -24.82
CA TYR A 101 -6.66 11.27 -24.07
C TYR A 101 -6.56 11.81 -22.63
N ASP A 102 -7.28 12.89 -22.30
CA ASP A 102 -7.25 13.55 -20.98
C ASP A 102 -8.16 12.81 -19.98
N VAL A 103 -7.92 11.51 -19.84
CA VAL A 103 -8.72 10.59 -19.02
C VAL A 103 -7.85 9.83 -18.04
N ASP A 104 -8.48 9.40 -16.94
CA ASP A 104 -7.86 8.52 -15.95
C ASP A 104 -7.68 7.11 -16.53
N GLN A 105 -6.50 6.55 -16.31
CA GLN A 105 -6.07 5.29 -16.89
C GLN A 105 -5.06 4.60 -15.98
N THR A 106 -5.03 3.27 -16.02
CA THR A 106 -4.15 2.44 -15.18
C THR A 106 -2.98 1.93 -15.99
N ILE A 107 -1.77 2.01 -15.42
CA ILE A 107 -0.57 1.46 -16.06
C ILE A 107 -0.61 -0.07 -16.01
N SER A 108 -0.60 -0.71 -17.17
CA SER A 108 -0.60 -2.16 -17.35
C SER A 108 0.80 -2.74 -17.62
N ALA A 109 1.71 -1.95 -18.20
CA ALA A 109 3.11 -2.34 -18.40
C ALA A 109 4.05 -1.14 -18.39
N VAL A 110 5.32 -1.39 -18.06
CA VAL A 110 6.38 -0.37 -18.00
C VAL A 110 7.62 -0.86 -18.75
N GLY A 111 8.08 -0.04 -19.70
CA GLY A 111 9.38 -0.16 -20.35
C GLY A 111 10.40 0.83 -19.79
N ALA A 112 11.58 0.93 -20.41
CA ALA A 112 12.62 1.86 -19.96
C ALA A 112 12.23 3.34 -20.17
N ALA A 113 11.58 3.63 -21.30
CA ALA A 113 11.15 4.98 -21.70
C ALA A 113 9.65 5.04 -22.08
N THR A 114 8.93 3.95 -21.85
CA THR A 114 7.54 3.80 -22.27
C THR A 114 6.68 3.28 -21.14
N VAL A 115 5.42 3.67 -21.17
CA VAL A 115 4.38 3.20 -20.25
C VAL A 115 3.20 2.76 -21.09
N THR A 116 2.65 1.58 -20.83
CA THR A 116 1.41 1.12 -21.46
C THR A 116 0.28 1.19 -20.45
N THR A 117 -0.86 1.73 -20.87
CA THR A 117 -2.07 1.85 -20.05
C THR A 117 -3.20 1.00 -20.60
N ASP A 118 -4.26 0.85 -19.81
CA ASP A 118 -5.52 0.19 -20.17
C ASP A 118 -6.42 1.03 -21.09
N LEU A 119 -6.05 2.27 -21.43
CA LEU A 119 -6.80 3.09 -22.37
C LEU A 119 -6.85 2.44 -23.76
N ASP A 120 -8.05 2.13 -24.24
CA ASP A 120 -8.29 1.76 -25.64
C ASP A 120 -8.34 3.02 -26.51
N SER A 121 -7.27 3.25 -27.27
CA SER A 121 -7.13 4.38 -28.19
C SER A 121 -7.34 4.01 -29.65
N SER A 122 -7.81 2.79 -29.94
CA SER A 122 -7.98 2.30 -31.31
C SER A 122 -8.94 3.16 -32.15
N GLY A 123 -9.94 3.77 -31.53
CA GLY A 123 -10.90 4.69 -32.15
C GLY A 123 -10.56 6.17 -32.01
N LEU A 124 -9.50 6.53 -31.28
CA LEU A 124 -9.16 7.92 -31.01
C LEU A 124 -8.33 8.52 -32.15
N SER A 125 -8.51 9.82 -32.41
CA SER A 125 -7.67 10.53 -33.38
C SER A 125 -6.26 10.74 -32.81
N ASP A 126 -5.23 10.90 -33.64
CA ASP A 126 -3.89 11.24 -33.14
C ASP A 126 -3.86 12.70 -32.67
N PRO A 127 -3.27 13.00 -31.49
CA PRO A 127 -3.06 14.37 -31.07
C PRO A 127 -1.98 15.03 -31.92
N THR A 128 -2.16 16.31 -32.25
CA THR A 128 -1.16 17.10 -32.97
C THR A 128 -0.22 17.85 -32.02
N THR A 129 -0.66 18.06 -30.78
CA THR A 129 0.16 18.55 -29.67
C THR A 129 0.15 17.51 -28.57
N PHE A 130 1.32 17.00 -28.21
CA PHE A 130 1.46 16.07 -27.09
C PHE A 130 1.43 16.82 -25.76
N GLY A 131 0.67 16.27 -24.82
CA GLY A 131 0.57 16.74 -23.45
C GLY A 131 1.49 15.97 -22.50
N SER A 132 1.12 15.98 -21.23
CA SER A 132 1.78 15.23 -20.17
C SER A 132 0.93 14.05 -19.71
N VAL A 133 1.56 13.07 -19.07
CA VAL A 133 0.89 12.12 -18.20
C VAL A 133 1.27 12.39 -16.75
N GLU A 134 0.26 12.49 -15.90
CA GLU A 134 0.39 12.89 -14.50
C GLU A 134 -0.08 11.78 -13.57
N SER A 135 0.70 11.46 -12.55
CA SER A 135 0.30 10.50 -11.52
C SER A 135 -0.82 11.05 -10.65
N ARG A 136 -1.82 10.24 -10.36
CA ARG A 136 -2.85 10.55 -9.35
C ARG A 136 -2.49 10.02 -7.97
N PHE A 137 -3.08 10.64 -6.95
CA PHE A 137 -3.07 10.08 -5.60
C PHE A 137 -3.80 8.73 -5.60
N ASN A 138 -3.04 7.63 -5.51
CA ASN A 138 -3.62 6.33 -5.16
C ASN A 138 -3.51 6.13 -3.64
N PHE A 139 -4.40 6.79 -2.89
CA PHE A 139 -4.51 6.52 -1.45
C PHE A 139 -5.22 5.18 -1.24
N PHE A 140 -4.60 4.29 -0.48
CA PHE A 140 -5.24 3.03 -0.09
C PHE A 140 -6.51 3.32 0.72
N SER A 141 -7.65 2.70 0.36
CA SER A 141 -8.88 2.66 1.17
C SER A 141 -9.71 3.96 1.26
N GLY A 142 -9.83 4.74 0.18
CA GLY A 142 -10.84 5.82 0.11
C GLY A 142 -10.49 7.09 0.91
N TRP A 143 -9.27 7.16 1.46
CA TRP A 143 -8.78 8.34 2.16
C TRP A 143 -8.62 9.55 1.24
N ASP A 144 -8.41 9.34 -0.06
CA ASP A 144 -8.43 10.35 -1.12
C ASP A 144 -9.76 11.11 -1.11
N SER A 145 -10.87 10.37 -1.18
CA SER A 145 -12.21 10.92 -1.24
C SER A 145 -12.53 11.68 0.05
N PHE A 146 -12.08 11.18 1.21
CA PHE A 146 -12.25 11.87 2.49
C PHE A 146 -11.50 13.22 2.54
N VAL A 147 -10.26 13.27 2.03
CA VAL A 147 -9.47 14.52 1.98
C VAL A 147 -10.08 15.51 0.99
N ILE A 148 -10.50 15.05 -0.19
CA ILE A 148 -11.11 15.90 -1.22
C ILE A 148 -12.43 16.50 -0.72
N VAL A 149 -13.33 15.68 -0.17
CA VAL A 149 -14.62 16.16 0.38
C VAL A 149 -14.40 17.12 1.55
N THR A 150 -13.37 16.88 2.38
CA THR A 150 -13.02 17.81 3.47
C THR A 150 -12.55 19.16 2.93
N ALA A 151 -11.64 19.17 1.95
CA ALA A 151 -11.17 20.39 1.32
C ALA A 151 -12.31 21.15 0.61
N ALA A 152 -13.20 20.43 -0.09
CA ALA A 152 -14.37 21.02 -0.74
C ALA A 152 -15.35 21.63 0.28
N THR A 153 -15.57 20.95 1.42
CA THR A 153 -16.38 21.48 2.53
C THR A 153 -15.78 22.78 3.06
N ASP A 154 -14.47 22.82 3.30
CA ASP A 154 -13.79 24.02 3.82
C ASP A 154 -13.84 25.19 2.82
N CYS A 155 -13.82 24.91 1.51
CA CYS A 155 -14.04 25.92 0.47
C CYS A 155 -15.49 26.46 0.49
N LEU A 156 -16.49 25.59 0.51
CA LEU A 156 -17.91 26.00 0.52
C LEU A 156 -18.32 26.73 1.80
N VAL A 157 -17.74 26.36 2.94
CA VAL A 157 -17.92 27.10 4.20
C VAL A 157 -17.44 28.55 4.05
N LYS A 158 -16.30 28.77 3.37
CA LYS A 158 -15.79 30.13 3.11
C LYS A 158 -16.68 30.91 2.15
N GLU A 159 -17.34 30.23 1.23
CA GLU A 159 -18.30 30.81 0.29
C GLU A 159 -19.71 30.95 0.89
N GLU A 160 -19.92 30.52 2.14
CA GLU A 160 -21.21 30.50 2.84
C GLU A 160 -22.30 29.72 2.07
N ALA A 161 -21.89 28.74 1.28
CA ALA A 161 -22.77 27.87 0.52
C ALA A 161 -23.29 26.69 1.37
N ASP A 162 -24.34 26.02 0.90
CA ASP A 162 -24.87 24.82 1.56
C ASP A 162 -23.89 23.64 1.45
N ILE A 163 -23.55 23.06 2.60
CA ILE A 163 -22.61 21.93 2.73
C ILE A 163 -23.28 20.61 3.11
N THR A 164 -24.62 20.58 3.21
CA THR A 164 -25.36 19.45 3.78
C THR A 164 -25.07 18.13 3.05
N ALA A 165 -25.07 18.15 1.72
CA ALA A 165 -24.77 16.95 0.93
C ALA A 165 -23.33 16.43 1.16
N LEU A 166 -22.35 17.34 1.19
CA LEU A 166 -20.92 16.97 1.33
C LEU A 166 -20.57 16.54 2.74
N THR A 167 -21.21 17.12 3.76
CA THR A 167 -21.05 16.68 5.15
C THR A 167 -21.64 15.29 5.40
N MET A 168 -22.76 14.95 4.75
CA MET A 168 -23.31 13.60 4.77
C MET A 168 -22.36 12.59 4.10
N GLU A 169 -21.84 12.93 2.92
CA GLU A 169 -20.86 12.09 2.21
C GLU A 169 -19.58 11.90 3.02
N LYS A 170 -19.07 12.97 3.65
CA LYS A 170 -17.91 12.94 4.55
C LYS A 170 -18.10 11.97 5.70
N GLU A 171 -19.28 11.94 6.32
CA GLU A 171 -19.56 11.05 7.45
C GLU A 171 -19.68 9.58 7.00
N GLN A 172 -20.25 9.32 5.82
CA GLN A 172 -20.26 7.97 5.23
C GLN A 172 -18.83 7.47 4.94
N LEU A 173 -17.99 8.32 4.36
CA LEU A 173 -16.58 8.02 4.10
C LEU A 173 -15.82 7.76 5.40
N ARG A 174 -16.03 8.58 6.43
CA ARG A 174 -15.48 8.37 7.77
C ARG A 174 -15.89 7.02 8.35
N ALA A 175 -17.18 6.69 8.33
CA ALA A 175 -17.69 5.43 8.87
C ALA A 175 -17.06 4.21 8.17
N ARG A 176 -16.95 4.26 6.84
CA ARG A 176 -16.31 3.21 6.04
C ARG A 176 -14.83 3.04 6.40
N ILE A 177 -14.10 4.14 6.54
CA ILE A 177 -12.68 4.15 6.92
C ILE A 177 -12.51 3.55 8.33
N THR A 178 -13.34 3.94 9.29
CA THR A 178 -13.31 3.40 10.66
C THR A 178 -13.59 1.91 10.67
N ALA A 179 -14.60 1.43 9.94
CA ALA A 179 -14.92 0.01 9.85
C ALA A 179 -13.76 -0.83 9.28
N VAL A 180 -13.06 -0.31 8.27
CA VAL A 180 -11.86 -0.96 7.72
C VAL A 180 -10.69 -0.88 8.70
N SER A 181 -10.57 0.19 9.51
CA SER A 181 -9.53 0.29 10.53
C SER A 181 -9.74 -0.65 11.72
N GLU A 182 -10.97 -0.92 12.14
CA GLU A 182 -11.30 -1.82 13.25
C GLU A 182 -10.93 -3.27 12.92
N MET A 183 -11.07 -3.69 11.66
CA MET A 183 -10.63 -5.02 11.20
C MET A 183 -9.10 -5.17 11.15
N ARG A 184 -8.34 -4.07 11.25
CA ARG A 184 -6.86 -4.09 11.30
C ARG A 184 -6.31 -4.22 12.72
N ASP A 185 -7.09 -3.88 13.74
CA ASP A 185 -6.66 -3.86 15.16
C ASP A 185 -7.03 -5.16 15.92
N LEU A 186 -7.46 -6.20 15.22
CA LEU A 186 -7.75 -7.53 15.78
C LEU A 186 -6.50 -8.41 15.98
N GLY A 187 -5.31 -7.82 15.95
CA GLY A 187 -4.02 -8.51 16.08
C GLY A 187 -3.54 -8.76 17.52
N GLU A 188 -4.20 -8.21 18.54
CA GLU A 188 -3.89 -8.50 19.96
C GLU A 188 -5.11 -9.02 20.72
N PRO A 189 -5.02 -10.20 21.38
CA PRO A 189 -6.02 -10.62 22.35
C PRO A 189 -5.91 -9.78 23.63
N VAL A 190 -7.05 -9.30 24.12
CA VAL A 190 -7.18 -8.52 25.36
C VAL A 190 -6.93 -9.42 26.59
N THR A 191 -5.91 -9.03 27.36
CA THR A 191 -5.46 -9.46 28.71
C THR A 191 -4.39 -10.54 28.85
N VAL A 192 -3.40 -10.19 29.68
CA VAL A 192 -2.43 -11.07 30.31
C VAL A 192 -3.16 -11.92 31.35
N THR A 193 -3.22 -13.23 31.16
CA THR A 193 -3.51 -14.16 32.26
C THR A 193 -2.22 -14.45 33.01
N ASP A 194 -2.21 -14.13 34.29
CA ASP A 194 -1.11 -14.42 35.19
C ASP A 194 -1.00 -15.95 35.41
N VAL A 195 0.12 -16.55 35.01
CA VAL A 195 0.44 -17.95 35.32
C VAL A 195 1.33 -17.95 36.55
N SER A 196 0.69 -17.84 37.71
CA SER A 196 1.34 -18.21 38.97
C SER A 196 1.32 -19.75 39.09
N SER A 197 2.48 -20.38 38.88
CA SER A 197 2.93 -21.59 39.57
C SER A 197 4.12 -22.19 38.81
N TYR A 198 5.32 -21.76 39.18
CA TYR A 198 6.53 -22.51 38.89
C TYR A 198 7.43 -22.42 40.13
N TYR A 199 7.23 -23.30 41.11
CA TYR A 199 8.26 -23.81 42.03
C TYR A 199 7.73 -24.99 42.85
N THR A 200 7.90 -26.21 42.34
CA THR A 200 8.26 -27.39 43.16
C THR A 200 9.12 -28.26 42.24
N GLY A 201 10.44 -28.10 42.24
CA GLY A 201 11.27 -28.68 43.29
C GLY A 201 11.87 -29.97 42.74
N PHE A 202 13.08 -29.84 42.18
CA PHE A 202 14.03 -30.92 41.97
C PHE A 202 14.00 -31.90 43.15
N ASN A 203 13.81 -33.19 42.89
CA ASN A 203 14.27 -34.23 43.81
C ASN A 203 14.99 -35.32 43.01
N TYR A 204 16.32 -35.20 43.00
CA TYR A 204 17.20 -36.35 42.93
C TYR A 204 17.01 -37.16 44.20
N PHE A 205 16.54 -38.40 44.12
CA PHE A 205 16.93 -39.44 45.08
C PHE A 205 16.91 -40.82 44.41
N ASN A 206 18.11 -41.37 44.23
CA ASN A 206 18.38 -42.79 44.09
C ASN A 206 17.82 -43.55 45.30
N TYR A 207 17.21 -44.71 45.09
CA TYR A 207 17.41 -45.92 45.90
C TYR A 207 17.13 -47.17 45.03
N LEU A 208 18.18 -47.98 44.89
CA LEU A 208 18.27 -49.44 44.63
C LEU A 208 17.27 -50.08 43.66
#